data_AF-A0A0N0E0Q2-F1
#
_entry.id   AF-A0A0N0E0Q2-F1
#
_cell.length_a   1.000
_cell.length_b   1.000
_cell.length_c   1.000
_cell.angle_alpha   90.00
_cell.angle_beta   90.00
_cell.angle_gamma   90.00
#
_symmetry.space_group_name_H-M   'P 1'
#
loop_
_entity.id
_entity.type
_entity.pdbx_description
1 polymer ?
#
loop_
_entity_poly.entity_id
_entity_poly.type
_entity_poly.pdbx_seq_one_letter_code
_entity_poly.pdbx_strand_id
1 'polypeptide(L)' 'MPGRHGKQRVKRKKSKRLPVTEMEKTLKDSIHGRKRKEKSILKNLIPPQITPKMNKVAVSTSLPMFQPPKPKKKA' A
#
# COMPACT_ATOMS: atom_id res chain seq x y z
N MET A 1 8.37 -40.09 11.60
CA MET A 1 7.57 -40.40 10.39
C MET A 1 8.16 -39.65 9.19
N PRO A 2 8.59 -40.32 8.11
CA PRO A 2 9.04 -39.61 6.91
C PRO A 2 7.81 -39.11 6.14
N GLY A 3 7.52 -37.81 6.22
CA GLY A 3 6.27 -37.28 5.63
C GLY A 3 6.13 -35.77 5.59
N ARG A 4 7.25 -35.02 5.65
CA ARG A 4 7.23 -33.55 5.61
C ARG A 4 7.73 -32.96 4.29
N HIS A 5 7.61 -33.70 3.21
CA HIS A 5 7.82 -33.15 1.87
C HIS A 5 6.45 -32.78 1.31
N GLY A 6 6.12 -31.49 1.39
CA GLY A 6 5.00 -30.93 0.64
C GLY A 6 5.08 -31.35 -0.83
N LYS A 7 3.93 -31.50 -1.48
CA LYS A 7 3.80 -31.95 -2.88
C LYS A 7 4.96 -31.41 -3.72
N GLN A 8 5.82 -32.30 -4.20
CA GLN A 8 6.95 -31.93 -5.05
C GLN A 8 6.41 -31.13 -6.23
N ARG A 9 6.78 -29.85 -6.28
CA ARG A 9 6.33 -28.95 -7.35
C ARG A 9 7.00 -29.40 -8.65
N VAL A 10 6.26 -30.15 -9.48
CA VAL A 10 6.72 -30.54 -10.81
C VAL A 10 6.92 -29.27 -11.63
N LYS A 11 8.17 -28.96 -12.00
CA LYS A 11 8.50 -27.85 -12.90
C LYS A 11 7.81 -28.13 -14.24
N ARG A 12 6.74 -27.39 -14.55
CA ARG A 12 6.10 -27.47 -15.87
C ARG A 12 7.12 -27.05 -16.92
N LYS A 13 7.24 -27.85 -17.99
CA LYS A 13 8.05 -27.50 -19.17
C LYS A 13 7.53 -26.16 -19.68
N LYS A 14 8.38 -25.12 -19.70
CA LYS A 14 7.99 -23.81 -20.24
C LYS A 14 7.51 -24.04 -21.67
N SER A 15 6.33 -23.51 -22.02
CA SER A 15 5.78 -23.66 -23.36
C SER A 15 6.77 -23.14 -24.40
N LYS A 16 6.79 -23.75 -25.59
CA LYS A 16 7.56 -23.31 -26.76
C LYS A 16 7.00 -22.00 -27.34
N ARG A 17 6.66 -21.02 -26.51
CA ARG A 17 6.26 -19.71 -27.00
C ARG A 17 7.46 -19.08 -27.67
N LEU A 18 7.26 -18.59 -28.88
CA LEU A 18 8.27 -17.81 -29.58
C LEU A 18 8.63 -16.59 -28.71
N PRO A 19 9.91 -16.21 -28.68
CA PRO A 19 10.30 -14.99 -27.99
C PRO A 19 9.55 -13.80 -28.60
N VAL A 20 9.06 -12.92 -27.74
CA VAL A 20 8.36 -11.70 -28.15
C VAL A 20 9.33 -10.83 -28.96
N THR A 21 8.90 -10.40 -30.15
CA THR A 21 9.72 -9.55 -31.03
C THR A 21 9.94 -8.17 -30.40
N GLU A 22 10.99 -7.46 -30.83
CA GLU A 22 11.27 -6.11 -30.32
C GLU A 22 10.13 -5.14 -30.62
N MET A 23 9.54 -5.24 -31.81
CA MET A 23 8.37 -4.45 -32.21
C MET A 23 7.14 -4.73 -31.33
N GLU A 24 6.89 -5.98 -30.97
CA GLU A 24 5.80 -6.33 -30.04
C GLU A 24 6.03 -5.77 -28.63
N LYS A 25 7.30 -5.73 -28.18
CA LYS A 25 7.65 -5.10 -26.90
C LYS A 25 7.41 -3.59 -26.95
N THR A 26 7.87 -2.91 -28.01
CA THR A 26 7.68 -1.46 -28.15
C THR A 26 6.21 -1.08 -28.26
N LEU A 27 5.40 -1.86 -28.98
CA LEU A 27 3.95 -1.64 -29.05
C LEU A 27 3.28 -1.84 -27.69
N LYS A 28 3.66 -2.88 -26.94
CA LYS A 28 3.15 -3.10 -25.57
C LYS A 28 3.55 -1.98 -24.62
N ASP A 29 4.78 -1.50 -24.72
CA ASP A 29 5.28 -0.39 -23.90
C ASP A 29 4.68 0.96 -24.31
N SER A 30 4.35 1.15 -25.60
CA SER A 30 3.66 2.35 -26.09
C SER A 30 2.20 2.40 -25.63
N ILE A 31 1.51 1.25 -25.61
CA ILE A 31 0.10 1.16 -25.19
C ILE A 31 -0.05 1.13 -23.66
N HIS A 32 0.77 0.34 -22.96
CA HIS A 32 0.63 0.09 -21.51
C HIS A 32 1.70 0.77 -20.66
N GLY A 33 2.86 1.07 -21.22
CA GLY A 33 3.98 1.70 -20.52
C GLY A 33 3.88 3.24 -20.46
N ARG A 34 3.03 3.86 -21.29
CA ARG A 34 2.84 5.32 -21.35
C ARG A 34 2.51 5.93 -19.98
N LYS A 35 1.50 5.37 -19.31
CA LYS A 35 1.08 5.80 -17.96
C LYS A 35 2.18 5.61 -16.90
N ARG A 36 3.04 4.60 -17.05
CA ARG A 36 4.16 4.37 -16.13
C ARG A 36 5.28 5.39 -16.33
N LYS A 37 5.61 5.73 -17.59
CA LYS A 37 6.61 6.75 -17.92
C LYS A 37 6.15 8.15 -17.48
N GLU A 38 4.90 8.50 -17.76
CA GLU A 38 4.29 9.75 -17.29
C GLU A 38 4.32 9.84 -15.76
N LYS A 39 3.93 8.77 -15.07
CA LYS A 39 3.99 8.70 -13.60
C LYS A 39 5.42 8.82 -13.06
N SER A 40 6.43 8.25 -13.74
CA SER A 40 7.83 8.40 -13.32
C SER A 40 8.37 9.83 -13.55
N ILE A 41 7.98 10.48 -14.64
CA ILE A 41 8.36 11.87 -14.94
C ILE A 41 7.73 12.81 -13.91
N LEU A 42 6.44 12.61 -13.63
CA LEU A 42 5.68 13.46 -12.72
C LEU A 42 5.97 13.19 -11.24
N LYS A 43 6.61 12.07 -10.88
CA LYS A 43 6.90 11.71 -9.48
C LYS A 43 7.71 12.77 -8.74
N ASN A 44 8.63 13.45 -9.43
CA ASN A 44 9.50 14.47 -8.84
C ASN A 44 8.87 15.87 -8.87
N LEU A 45 7.82 16.06 -9.68
CA LEU A 45 7.15 17.34 -9.88
C LEU A 45 5.86 17.45 -9.07
N ILE A 46 5.21 16.33 -8.77
CA ILE A 46 3.98 16.29 -7.99
C ILE A 46 4.35 16.14 -6.51
N PRO A 47 3.93 17.08 -5.64
CA PRO A 47 4.11 16.95 -4.21
C PRO A 47 3.50 15.64 -3.69
N PRO A 48 4.12 14.98 -2.69
CA PRO A 48 3.53 13.80 -2.09
C PRO A 48 2.13 14.10 -1.58
N GLN A 49 1.20 13.18 -1.79
CA GLN A 49 -0.19 13.36 -1.35
C GLN A 49 -0.22 13.46 0.19
N ILE A 50 -0.51 14.66 0.69
CA ILE A 50 -0.67 14.89 2.12
C ILE A 50 -2.02 14.32 2.54
N THR A 51 -2.02 13.20 3.26
CA THR A 51 -3.22 12.71 3.91
C THR A 51 -3.36 13.40 5.26
N PRO A 52 -4.44 14.16 5.51
CA PRO A 52 -4.62 14.81 6.80
C PRO A 52 -4.77 13.74 7.87
N LYS A 53 -3.80 13.66 8.77
CA LYS A 53 -3.94 12.91 10.02
C LYS A 53 -4.93 13.68 10.88
N MET A 54 -6.21 13.38 10.74
CA MET A 54 -7.23 13.91 11.65
C MET A 54 -7.01 13.25 13.00
N ASN A 55 -6.25 13.92 13.87
CA ASN A 55 -6.28 13.62 15.29
C ASN A 55 -7.72 13.88 15.72
N LYS A 56 -8.46 12.82 16.05
CA LYS A 56 -9.80 12.92 16.62
C LYS A 56 -9.67 13.55 18.01
N VAL A 57 -9.56 14.87 18.06
CA VAL A 57 -9.68 15.61 19.31
C VAL A 57 -11.15 15.52 19.67
N ALA A 58 -11.46 14.65 20.63
CA ALA A 58 -12.78 14.60 21.22
C ALA A 58 -12.98 15.93 21.95
N VAL A 59 -13.80 16.82 21.38
CA VAL A 59 -14.22 18.04 22.06
C VAL A 59 -15.10 17.61 23.22
N SER A 60 -14.55 17.59 24.43
CA SER A 60 -15.34 17.30 25.63
C SER A 60 -16.30 18.46 25.86
N THR A 61 -17.59 18.19 25.82
CA THR A 61 -18.64 19.18 26.14
C THR A 61 -18.67 19.53 27.63
N SER A 62 -17.97 18.77 28.47
CA SER A 62 -17.83 19.05 29.90
C SER A 62 -16.62 19.93 30.18
N LEU A 63 -16.88 21.16 30.65
CA LEU A 63 -15.83 22.03 31.16
C LEU A 63 -15.35 21.51 32.53
N PRO A 64 -14.03 21.52 32.82
CA PRO A 64 -13.49 21.09 34.10
C PRO A 64 -14.02 21.92 35.26
N MET A 65 -14.47 23.15 35.00
CA MET A 65 -15.08 24.05 36.00
C MET A 65 -16.44 23.55 36.52
N PHE A 66 -17.15 22.70 35.78
CA PHE A 66 -18.43 22.12 36.20
C PHE A 66 -18.29 20.68 36.70
N GLN A 67 -17.06 20.17 36.85
CA GLN A 67 -16.84 18.83 37.41
C GLN A 67 -16.80 18.92 38.93
N PRO A 68 -17.57 18.07 39.66
CA PRO A 68 -17.53 18.06 41.11
C PRO A 68 -16.12 17.68 41.60
N PRO A 69 -15.63 18.28 42.69
CA PRO A 69 -14.32 17.98 43.22
C PRO A 69 -14.25 16.49 43.60
N LYS A 70 -13.24 15.79 43.10
CA LYS A 70 -13.05 14.37 43.40
C LYS A 70 -12.80 14.22 44.91
N PRO A 71 -13.50 13.28 45.59
CA PRO A 71 -13.31 13.09 47.01
C PRO A 71 -11.88 12.67 47.29
N LYS A 72 -11.20 13.40 48.20
CA LYS A 72 -9.89 12.99 48.72
C LYS A 72 -10.07 11.66 49.42
N LYS A 73 -9.47 10.59 48.89
CA LYS A 73 -9.30 9.34 49.63
C LYS A 73 -8.51 9.67 50.89
N LYS A 74 -9.15 9.54 52.06
CA LYS A 74 -8.44 9.55 53.34
C LYS A 74 -7.53 8.32 53.34
N ALA A 75 -6.23 8.58 53.45
CA ALA A 75 -5.22 7.55 53.69
C ALA A 75 -5.38 7.00 55.11
#